data_AF-A0A7Y6DVK9-F1
#
_entry.id   AF-A0A7Y6DVK9-F1
#
_cell.length_a   1.000
_cell.length_b   1.000
_cell.length_c   1.000
_cell.angle_alpha   90.00
_cell.angle_beta   90.00
_cell.angle_gamma   90.00
#
_symmetry.space_group_name_H-M   'P 1'
#
loop_
_entity.id
_entity.type
_entity.pdbx_description
1 polymer ?
#
loop_
_entity_poly.entity_id
_entity_poly.type
_entity_poly.pdbx_seq_one_letter_code
_entity_poly.pdbx_strand_id
1 'polypeptide(L)'
;MSTTHPSSTAPASRRSGSWFRNRSVRTKILTAILLLAVVAIGSGAYAVTALRAAAADTRTLAMIQSDIVGTRVKIQLGQAQARLIIAQLAAVDSPTAEKSWLGKQDANDAEMAEAMEAYQASGAGVDPSWQAFVTDYDAWLKIRDEQLVPAATSGNSVLYSNALQIGQPRVDAFVGDLDKMVVSTVAYTDGLADTSSDEANRAALILMSSLAVALVVTLVLGFAIAGNVLAAVQRVRKSLNAMAAGDFTVRADVVSDDELGRMAHALNKAQDSVRAALGGVVETAETVAAAAEELSASSDQVAAGSDETSAQAGVVAAAAEQVSRNVQAVAAGAEQMGASIREIAQNANLAAKVAGQATAAAESAND
;
A
#
# COMPACT_ATOMS: atom_id res chain seq x y z
N MET A 1 -5.59 32.73 -53.54
CA MET A 1 -6.05 31.38 -53.16
C MET A 1 -4.89 30.66 -52.47
N SER A 2 -4.83 30.76 -51.14
CA SER A 2 -3.87 30.03 -50.31
C SER A 2 -4.61 29.65 -49.04
N THR A 3 -5.02 28.38 -48.93
CA THR A 3 -5.69 27.83 -47.75
C THR A 3 -4.71 26.95 -47.01
N THR A 4 -4.23 27.42 -45.87
CA THR A 4 -3.48 26.66 -44.88
C THR A 4 -4.47 25.90 -44.00
N HIS A 5 -4.37 24.57 -43.97
CA HIS A 5 -5.02 23.72 -42.97
C HIS A 5 -4.12 23.64 -41.72
N PRO A 6 -4.63 23.87 -40.50
CA PRO A 6 -3.96 23.46 -39.29
C PRO A 6 -4.39 22.03 -38.92
N SER A 7 -3.43 21.12 -38.85
CA SER A 7 -3.59 19.78 -38.29
C SER A 7 -3.78 19.88 -36.77
N SER A 8 -4.98 19.55 -36.31
CA SER A 8 -5.31 19.35 -34.90
C SER A 8 -4.65 18.06 -34.39
N THR A 9 -3.66 18.18 -33.52
CA THR A 9 -3.17 17.09 -32.68
C THR A 9 -3.98 17.07 -31.39
N ALA A 10 -4.92 16.14 -31.28
CA ALA A 10 -5.63 15.87 -30.04
C ALA A 10 -4.65 15.35 -28.95
N PRO A 11 -4.71 15.83 -27.70
CA PRO A 11 -3.87 15.32 -26.64
C PRO A 11 -4.33 13.92 -26.20
N ALA A 12 -3.42 12.95 -26.22
CA ALA A 12 -3.65 11.61 -25.70
C ALA A 12 -4.04 11.68 -24.22
N SER A 13 -5.21 11.12 -23.89
CA SER A 13 -5.68 10.98 -22.52
C SER A 13 -4.72 10.09 -21.72
N ARG A 14 -3.87 10.71 -20.91
CA ARG A 14 -3.06 10.00 -19.90
C ARG A 14 -4.00 9.32 -18.91
N ARG A 15 -4.22 8.02 -19.10
CA ARG A 15 -4.95 7.13 -18.17
C ARG A 15 -4.38 7.29 -16.76
N SER A 16 -5.20 7.83 -15.86
CA SER A 16 -4.92 8.07 -14.42
C SER A 16 -4.22 6.89 -13.69
N GLY A 17 -4.41 5.64 -14.14
CA GLY A 17 -3.76 4.46 -13.57
C GLY A 17 -2.24 4.36 -13.77
N SER A 18 -1.62 5.13 -14.67
CA SER A 18 -0.17 5.03 -14.90
C SER A 18 0.67 5.62 -13.76
N TRP A 19 0.14 6.62 -13.05
CA TRP A 19 0.87 7.27 -11.95
C TRP A 19 1.07 6.33 -10.77
N PHE A 20 0.03 5.59 -10.38
CA PHE A 20 0.11 4.65 -9.26
C PHE A 20 1.00 3.44 -9.59
N ARG A 21 0.98 2.98 -10.85
CA ARG A 21 1.81 1.85 -11.30
C ARG A 21 3.31 2.10 -11.16
N ASN A 22 3.76 3.33 -11.37
CA ASN A 22 5.18 3.66 -11.37
C ASN A 22 5.73 4.07 -9.99
N ARG A 23 4.90 4.04 -8.93
CA ARG A 23 5.35 4.29 -7.56
C ARG A 23 6.00 3.05 -6.94
N SER A 24 6.85 3.28 -5.93
CA SER A 24 7.47 2.18 -5.19
C SER A 24 6.44 1.24 -4.59
N VAL A 25 6.79 -0.04 -4.46
CA VAL A 25 5.93 -1.04 -3.82
C VAL A 25 5.54 -0.61 -2.41
N ARG A 26 6.48 -0.03 -1.66
CA ARG A 26 6.23 0.54 -0.32
C ARG A 26 5.17 1.64 -0.35
N THR A 27 5.28 2.61 -1.28
CA THR A 27 4.30 3.70 -1.39
C THR A 27 2.91 3.18 -1.75
N LYS A 28 2.81 2.18 -2.63
CA LYS A 28 1.52 1.55 -2.99
C LYS A 28 0.85 0.91 -1.78
N ILE A 29 1.61 0.17 -0.96
CA ILE A 29 1.08 -0.47 0.26
C ILE A 29 0.70 0.57 1.31
N LEU A 30 1.58 1.54 1.58
CA LEU A 30 1.33 2.57 2.60
C LEU A 30 0.13 3.47 2.26
N THR A 31 -0.08 3.78 0.98
CA THR A 31 -1.25 4.59 0.55
C THR A 31 -2.56 3.85 0.74
N ALA A 32 -2.61 2.54 0.49
CA ALA A 32 -3.80 1.72 0.76
C ALA A 32 -4.09 1.65 2.28
N ILE A 33 -3.06 1.44 3.11
CA ILE A 33 -3.20 1.43 4.57
C ILE A 33 -3.62 2.80 5.11
N LEU A 34 -3.04 3.89 4.58
CA LEU A 34 -3.38 5.24 5.00
C LEU A 34 -4.84 5.58 4.65
N LEU A 35 -5.31 5.18 3.46
CA LEU A 35 -6.72 5.34 3.08
C LEU A 35 -7.65 4.64 4.09
N LEU A 36 -7.34 3.39 4.48
CA LEU A 36 -8.10 2.69 5.52
C LEU A 36 -8.08 3.43 6.85
N ALA A 37 -6.91 3.87 7.29
CA ALA A 37 -6.76 4.56 8.56
C ALA A 37 -7.56 5.87 8.58
N VAL A 38 -7.51 6.66 7.49
CA VAL A 38 -8.28 7.90 7.36
C VAL A 38 -9.77 7.64 7.37
N VAL A 39 -10.26 6.64 6.64
CA VAL A 39 -11.69 6.30 6.65
C VAL A 39 -12.11 5.83 8.04
N ALA A 40 -11.35 4.94 8.68
CA ALA A 40 -11.68 4.42 10.02
C ALA A 40 -11.68 5.52 11.09
N ILE A 41 -10.68 6.42 11.08
CA ILE A 41 -10.61 7.55 12.01
C ILE A 41 -11.75 8.53 11.74
N GLY A 42 -12.02 8.85 10.47
CA GLY A 42 -13.09 9.78 10.09
C GLY A 42 -14.47 9.26 10.48
N SER A 43 -14.78 8.00 10.13
CA SER A 43 -16.04 7.37 10.48
C SER A 43 -16.18 7.19 12.00
N GLY A 44 -15.08 6.86 12.69
CA GLY A 44 -15.05 6.74 14.15
C GLY A 44 -15.32 8.08 14.84
N ALA A 45 -14.68 9.15 14.40
CA ALA A 45 -14.90 10.50 14.92
C ALA A 45 -16.36 10.94 14.75
N TYR A 46 -16.94 10.69 13.56
CA TYR A 46 -18.34 10.99 13.29
C TYR A 46 -19.29 10.19 14.19
N ALA A 47 -19.07 8.88 14.35
CA ALA A 47 -19.87 8.05 15.25
C ALA A 47 -19.80 8.52 16.71
N VAL A 48 -18.62 8.94 17.19
CA VAL A 48 -18.47 9.52 18.52
C VAL A 48 -19.27 10.82 18.67
N THR A 49 -19.30 11.69 17.65
CA THR A 49 -20.11 12.91 17.70
C THR A 49 -21.60 12.63 17.76
N ALA A 50 -22.10 11.66 16.98
CA ALA A 50 -23.50 11.25 17.01
C ALA A 50 -23.87 10.60 18.35
N LEU A 51 -23.02 9.74 18.90
CA LEU A 51 -23.23 9.14 20.23
C LEU A 51 -23.25 10.19 21.34
N ARG A 52 -22.43 11.26 21.24
CA ARG A 52 -22.44 12.36 22.20
C ARG A 52 -23.72 13.20 22.11
N ALA A 53 -24.25 13.42 20.91
CA ALA A 53 -25.53 14.08 20.71
C ALA A 53 -26.66 13.24 21.34
N ALA A 54 -26.73 11.95 21.02
CA ALA A 54 -27.72 11.05 21.60
C ALA A 54 -27.65 10.96 23.13
N ALA A 55 -26.43 10.98 23.70
CA ALA A 55 -26.24 11.01 25.15
C ALA A 55 -26.70 12.34 25.77
N ALA A 56 -26.59 13.46 25.04
CA ALA A 56 -27.11 14.76 25.50
C ALA A 56 -28.64 14.78 25.48
N ASP A 57 -29.28 14.28 24.42
CA ASP A 57 -30.73 14.16 24.34
C ASP A 57 -31.30 13.28 25.46
N THR A 58 -30.63 12.16 25.74
CA THR A 58 -31.00 11.28 26.86
C THR A 58 -30.97 12.00 28.20
N ARG A 59 -29.98 12.88 28.43
CA ARG A 59 -29.94 13.71 29.65
C ARG A 59 -31.07 14.73 29.67
N THR A 60 -31.37 15.35 28.54
CA THR A 60 -32.51 16.27 28.41
C THR A 60 -33.82 15.57 28.74
N LEU A 61 -34.05 14.36 28.21
CA LEU A 61 -35.20 13.53 28.54
C LEU A 61 -35.27 13.22 30.05
N ALA A 62 -34.15 12.87 30.67
CA ALA A 62 -34.10 12.62 32.11
C ALA A 62 -34.44 13.88 32.94
N MET A 63 -33.95 15.06 32.54
CA MET A 63 -34.28 16.33 33.19
C MET A 63 -35.76 16.69 33.03
N ILE A 64 -36.34 16.54 31.83
CA ILE A 64 -37.78 16.75 31.60
C ILE A 64 -38.60 15.80 32.49
N GLN A 65 -38.21 14.54 32.58
CA GLN A 65 -38.90 13.55 33.41
C GLN A 65 -38.83 13.89 34.91
N SER A 66 -37.68 14.34 35.39
CA SER A 66 -37.51 14.76 36.79
C SER A 66 -38.26 16.05 37.10
N ASP A 67 -37.98 17.11 36.33
CA ASP A 67 -38.27 18.49 36.73
C ASP A 67 -39.65 18.94 36.25
N ILE A 68 -40.07 18.50 35.06
CA ILE A 68 -41.37 18.90 34.49
C ILE A 68 -42.43 17.86 34.86
N VAL A 69 -42.19 16.59 34.55
CA VAL A 69 -43.17 15.52 34.80
C VAL A 69 -43.37 15.29 36.29
N GLY A 70 -42.28 15.24 37.08
CA GLY A 70 -42.38 15.09 38.54
C GLY A 70 -43.15 16.23 39.20
N THR A 71 -42.84 17.48 38.84
CA THR A 71 -43.52 18.66 39.39
C THR A 71 -44.99 18.71 38.97
N ARG A 72 -45.31 18.42 37.70
CA ARG A 72 -46.71 18.32 37.25
C ARG A 72 -47.50 17.24 38.00
N VAL A 73 -46.87 16.09 38.31
CA VAL A 73 -47.53 15.04 39.11
C VAL A 73 -47.85 15.54 40.52
N LYS A 74 -46.95 16.31 41.16
CA LYS A 74 -47.25 16.96 42.44
C LYS A 74 -48.45 17.92 42.33
N ILE A 75 -48.50 18.72 41.27
CA ILE A 75 -49.62 19.65 41.01
C ILE A 75 -50.94 18.88 40.84
N GLN A 76 -50.93 17.80 40.04
CA GLN A 76 -52.09 16.94 39.83
C GLN A 76 -52.57 16.29 41.14
N LEU A 77 -51.65 15.84 42.00
CA LEU A 77 -51.99 15.29 43.31
C LEU A 77 -52.50 16.36 44.27
N GLY A 78 -51.88 17.54 44.31
CA GLY A 78 -52.24 18.64 45.20
C GLY A 78 -53.65 19.17 44.95
N GLN A 79 -54.05 19.37 43.69
CA GLN A 79 -55.43 19.77 43.38
C GLN A 79 -56.44 18.65 43.73
N ALA A 80 -56.08 17.38 43.55
CA ALA A 80 -56.97 16.26 43.86
C ALA A 80 -57.14 16.09 45.38
N GLN A 81 -56.05 16.26 46.11
CA GLN A 81 -56.01 16.26 47.56
C GLN A 81 -56.80 17.44 48.14
N ALA A 82 -56.71 18.63 47.55
CA ALA A 82 -57.54 19.77 47.95
C ALA A 82 -59.03 19.42 47.86
N ARG A 83 -59.48 18.90 46.70
CA ARG A 83 -60.88 18.47 46.51
C ARG A 83 -61.30 17.39 47.53
N LEU A 84 -60.42 16.43 47.82
CA LEU A 84 -60.67 15.40 48.82
C LEU A 84 -60.78 15.97 50.24
N ILE A 85 -59.92 16.92 50.61
CA ILE A 85 -59.96 17.58 51.92
C ILE A 85 -61.27 18.35 52.08
N ILE A 86 -61.71 19.09 51.06
CA ILE A 86 -63.01 19.78 51.07
C ILE A 86 -64.18 18.80 51.22
N ALA A 87 -64.13 17.64 50.57
CA ALA A 87 -65.14 16.59 50.74
C ALA A 87 -65.13 15.99 52.16
N GLN A 88 -63.95 15.80 52.76
CA GLN A 88 -63.81 15.35 54.15
C GLN A 88 -64.32 16.41 55.14
N LEU A 89 -64.07 17.69 54.89
CA LEU A 89 -64.61 18.81 55.68
C LEU A 89 -66.14 18.76 55.74
N ALA A 90 -66.80 18.48 54.62
CA ALA A 90 -68.27 18.36 54.56
C ALA A 90 -68.83 17.10 55.26
N ALA A 91 -67.97 16.14 55.60
CA ALA A 91 -68.36 14.86 56.20
C ALA A 91 -68.04 14.75 57.70
N VAL A 92 -67.29 15.70 58.26
CA VAL A 92 -66.91 15.69 59.69
C VAL A 92 -67.83 16.59 60.51
N ASP A 93 -68.24 16.09 61.68
CA ASP A 93 -69.17 16.82 62.58
C ASP A 93 -68.47 17.33 63.86
N SER A 94 -67.14 17.44 63.87
CA SER A 94 -66.36 17.86 65.03
C SER A 94 -65.49 19.09 64.75
N PRO A 95 -65.54 20.15 65.57
CA PRO A 95 -64.68 21.33 65.43
C PRO A 95 -63.18 21.01 65.43
N THR A 96 -62.78 19.96 66.18
CA THR A 96 -61.38 19.51 66.22
C THR A 96 -60.96 18.87 64.89
N ALA A 97 -61.85 18.08 64.28
CA ALA A 97 -61.61 17.46 62.99
C ALA A 97 -61.61 18.52 61.86
N GLU A 98 -62.54 19.46 61.91
CA GLU A 98 -62.61 20.60 60.98
C GLU A 98 -61.30 21.39 60.99
N LYS A 99 -60.84 21.81 62.18
CA LYS A 99 -59.56 22.52 62.32
C LYS A 99 -58.37 21.71 61.80
N SER A 100 -58.39 20.38 62.00
CA SER A 100 -57.33 19.50 61.49
C SER A 100 -57.34 19.42 59.97
N TRP A 101 -58.50 19.32 59.33
CA TRP A 101 -58.61 19.27 57.87
C TRP A 101 -58.31 20.62 57.22
N LEU A 102 -58.71 21.74 57.82
CA LEU A 102 -58.31 23.07 57.37
C LEU A 102 -56.78 23.23 57.41
N GLY A 103 -56.12 22.80 58.49
CA GLY A 103 -54.66 22.82 58.56
C GLY A 103 -53.97 21.93 57.51
N LYS A 104 -54.60 20.81 57.11
CA LYS A 104 -54.12 19.99 55.97
C LYS A 104 -54.34 20.70 54.64
N GLN A 105 -55.41 21.47 54.49
CA GLN A 105 -55.67 22.27 53.29
C GLN A 105 -54.61 23.35 53.15
N ASP A 106 -54.28 24.07 54.22
CA ASP A 106 -53.24 25.10 54.23
C ASP A 106 -51.88 24.51 53.83
N ALA A 107 -51.52 23.34 54.37
CA ALA A 107 -50.29 22.65 54.02
C ALA A 107 -50.27 22.20 52.54
N ASN A 108 -51.37 21.65 52.05
CA ASN A 108 -51.52 21.25 50.65
C ASN A 108 -51.40 22.46 49.70
N ASP A 109 -52.00 23.59 50.06
CA ASP A 109 -51.94 24.82 49.26
C ASP A 109 -50.52 25.39 49.21
N ALA A 110 -49.77 25.32 50.32
CA ALA A 110 -48.37 25.71 50.35
C ALA A 110 -47.49 24.82 49.44
N GLU A 111 -47.64 23.49 49.53
CA GLU A 111 -46.93 22.54 48.65
C GLU A 111 -47.32 22.72 47.18
N MET A 112 -48.60 22.99 46.92
CA MET A 112 -49.11 23.26 45.58
C MET A 112 -48.51 24.54 45.00
N ALA A 113 -48.46 25.63 45.78
CA ALA A 113 -47.86 26.89 45.35
C ALA A 113 -46.37 26.73 45.02
N GLU A 114 -45.62 26.01 45.86
CA GLU A 114 -44.20 25.72 45.61
C GLU A 114 -44.02 24.89 44.31
N ALA A 115 -44.85 23.87 44.11
CA ALA A 115 -44.80 23.06 42.89
C ALA A 115 -45.16 23.89 41.64
N MET A 116 -46.16 24.77 41.74
CA MET A 116 -46.56 25.64 40.63
C MET A 116 -45.45 26.65 40.28
N GLU A 117 -44.78 27.22 41.27
CA GLU A 117 -43.63 28.12 41.06
C GLU A 117 -42.46 27.38 40.41
N ALA A 118 -42.13 26.18 40.90
CA ALA A 118 -41.09 25.33 40.30
C ALA A 118 -41.43 24.96 38.84
N TYR A 119 -42.69 24.64 38.54
CA TYR A 119 -43.11 24.33 37.18
C TYR A 119 -42.99 25.55 36.26
N GLN A 120 -43.41 26.73 36.72
CA GLN A 120 -43.27 27.99 35.99
C GLN A 120 -41.80 28.32 35.70
N ALA A 121 -40.90 28.08 36.66
CA ALA A 121 -39.46 28.33 36.54
C ALA A 121 -38.70 27.32 35.66
N SER A 122 -39.24 26.11 35.47
CA SER A 122 -38.61 25.03 34.69
C SER A 122 -38.47 25.32 33.19
N GLY A 123 -39.06 26.42 32.71
CA GLY A 123 -39.19 26.73 31.28
C GLY A 123 -40.38 26.03 30.61
N ALA A 124 -41.04 25.07 31.28
CA ALA A 124 -42.31 24.52 30.80
C ALA A 124 -43.50 25.48 30.97
N GLY A 125 -43.34 26.52 31.78
CA GLY A 125 -44.37 27.52 32.06
C GLY A 125 -44.78 28.41 30.86
N VAL A 126 -44.13 28.26 29.70
CA VAL A 126 -44.57 28.90 28.45
C VAL A 126 -45.63 28.10 27.69
N ASP A 127 -45.93 26.86 28.09
CA ASP A 127 -47.03 26.09 27.48
C ASP A 127 -48.36 26.84 27.67
N PRO A 128 -49.14 27.10 26.61
CA PRO A 128 -50.45 27.75 26.72
C PRO A 128 -51.41 27.04 27.68
N SER A 129 -51.32 25.71 27.75
CA SER A 129 -52.13 24.88 28.65
C SER A 129 -51.77 25.10 30.11
N TRP A 130 -50.51 25.45 30.41
CA TRP A 130 -50.10 25.83 31.76
C TRP A 130 -50.74 27.16 32.19
N GLN A 131 -50.75 28.16 31.31
CA GLN A 131 -51.38 29.45 31.62
C GLN A 131 -52.90 29.34 31.79
N ALA A 132 -53.54 28.47 31.00
CA ALA A 132 -54.95 28.12 31.16
C ALA A 132 -55.20 27.44 32.51
N PHE A 133 -54.39 26.44 32.86
CA PHE A 133 -54.43 25.77 34.16
C PHE A 133 -54.34 26.75 35.32
N VAL A 134 -53.33 27.64 35.35
CA VAL A 134 -53.16 28.64 36.42
C VAL A 134 -54.41 29.51 36.55
N THR A 135 -54.95 29.98 35.43
CA THR A 135 -56.14 30.83 35.40
C THR A 135 -57.38 30.12 35.96
N ASP A 136 -57.64 28.88 35.52
CA ASP A 136 -58.80 28.11 35.95
C ASP A 136 -58.66 27.58 37.38
N TYR A 137 -57.44 27.27 37.81
CA TYR A 137 -57.15 26.90 39.19
C TYR A 137 -57.36 28.08 40.14
N ASP A 138 -56.86 29.28 39.82
CA ASP A 138 -57.10 30.50 40.60
C ASP A 138 -58.61 30.84 40.70
N ALA A 139 -59.35 30.64 39.61
CA ALA A 139 -60.80 30.82 39.62
C ALA A 139 -61.50 29.79 40.53
N TRP A 140 -61.02 28.55 40.53
CA TRP A 140 -61.51 27.51 41.44
C TRP A 140 -61.17 27.80 42.90
N LEU A 141 -59.96 28.29 43.21
CA LEU A 141 -59.56 28.68 44.57
C LEU A 141 -60.51 29.72 45.15
N LYS A 142 -60.92 30.73 44.37
CA LYS A 142 -61.92 31.72 44.81
C LYS A 142 -63.26 31.07 45.16
N ILE A 143 -63.77 30.18 44.30
CA ILE A 143 -65.02 29.45 44.57
C ILE A 143 -64.85 28.55 45.80
N ARG A 144 -63.68 27.92 45.95
CA ARG A 144 -63.36 27.06 47.07
C ARG A 144 -63.43 27.83 48.38
N ASP A 145 -62.73 28.95 48.47
CA ASP A 145 -62.55 29.70 49.70
C ASP A 145 -63.79 30.51 50.07
N GLU A 146 -64.49 31.08 49.09
CA GLU A 146 -65.67 31.92 49.32
C GLU A 146 -66.98 31.12 49.43
N GLN A 147 -67.05 29.91 48.86
CA GLN A 147 -68.30 29.14 48.78
C GLN A 147 -68.18 27.71 49.28
N LEU A 148 -67.23 26.89 48.78
CA LEU A 148 -67.17 25.46 49.15
C LEU A 148 -66.76 25.25 50.61
N VAL A 149 -65.73 25.94 51.10
CA VAL A 149 -65.26 25.80 52.48
C VAL A 149 -66.35 26.26 53.46
N PRO A 150 -66.95 27.47 53.33
CA PRO A 150 -68.05 27.88 54.21
C PRO A 150 -69.27 26.95 54.15
N ALA A 151 -69.62 26.43 52.97
CA ALA A 151 -70.74 25.52 52.82
C ALA A 151 -70.45 24.12 53.42
N ALA A 152 -69.20 23.67 53.34
CA ALA A 152 -68.77 22.41 53.95
C ALA A 152 -68.82 22.47 55.48
N THR A 153 -68.42 23.59 56.09
CA THR A 153 -68.39 23.76 57.55
C THR A 153 -69.73 24.17 58.15
N SER A 154 -70.68 24.64 57.34
CA SER A 154 -72.03 25.01 57.84
C SER A 154 -72.95 23.81 58.13
N GLY A 155 -72.54 22.59 57.76
CA GLY A 155 -73.38 21.38 57.85
C GLY A 155 -74.59 21.36 56.91
N ASN A 156 -74.67 22.28 55.94
CA ASN A 156 -75.80 22.38 55.01
C ASN A 156 -75.48 21.69 53.69
N SER A 157 -75.92 20.44 53.56
CA SER A 157 -75.65 19.61 52.37
C SER A 157 -76.19 20.20 51.06
N VAL A 158 -77.27 20.98 51.10
CA VAL A 158 -77.84 21.64 49.92
C VAL A 158 -76.94 22.79 49.47
N LEU A 159 -76.47 23.63 50.39
CA LEU A 159 -75.52 24.70 50.07
C LEU A 159 -74.21 24.11 49.51
N TYR A 160 -73.70 23.04 50.13
CA TYR A 160 -72.49 22.38 49.67
C TYR A 160 -72.65 21.78 48.27
N SER A 161 -73.77 21.09 48.01
CA SER A 161 -74.07 20.53 46.67
C SER A 161 -74.16 21.61 45.60
N ASN A 162 -74.77 22.77 45.91
CA ASN A 162 -74.84 23.89 44.96
C ASN A 162 -73.47 24.50 44.69
N ALA A 163 -72.64 24.69 45.72
CA ALA A 163 -71.28 25.19 45.58
C ALA A 163 -70.40 24.22 44.76
N LEU A 164 -70.57 22.90 44.94
CA LEU A 164 -69.92 21.88 44.11
C LEU A 164 -70.31 22.03 42.64
N GLN A 165 -71.60 22.19 42.35
CA GLN A 165 -72.08 22.35 40.98
C GLN A 165 -71.54 23.63 40.31
N ILE A 166 -71.37 24.71 41.07
CA ILE A 166 -70.76 25.97 40.59
C ILE A 166 -69.26 25.80 40.31
N GLY A 167 -68.55 25.08 41.18
CA GLY A 167 -67.11 24.84 41.05
C GLY A 167 -66.73 23.81 39.99
N GLN A 168 -67.61 22.83 39.72
CA GLN A 168 -67.30 21.68 38.86
C GLN A 168 -66.80 22.06 37.45
N PRO A 169 -67.38 23.04 36.74
CA PRO A 169 -66.87 23.44 35.43
C PRO A 169 -65.41 23.94 35.46
N ARG A 170 -64.98 24.59 36.57
CA ARG A 170 -63.58 25.00 36.74
C ARG A 170 -62.66 23.81 37.00
N VAL A 171 -63.14 22.84 37.78
CA VAL A 171 -62.44 21.56 37.98
C VAL A 171 -62.23 20.84 36.66
N ASP A 172 -63.28 20.71 35.85
CA ASP A 172 -63.19 20.06 34.55
C ASP A 172 -62.20 20.79 33.61
N ALA A 173 -62.19 22.13 33.66
CA ALA A 173 -61.29 22.96 32.87
C ALA A 173 -59.81 22.75 33.25
N PHE A 174 -59.43 23.00 34.52
CA PHE A 174 -58.03 22.90 34.92
C PHE A 174 -57.50 21.46 34.86
N VAL A 175 -58.35 20.44 35.10
CA VAL A 175 -57.95 19.03 34.91
C VAL A 175 -57.71 18.75 33.44
N GLY A 176 -58.59 19.21 32.55
CA GLY A 176 -58.41 19.08 31.11
C GLY A 176 -57.15 19.79 30.61
N ASP A 177 -56.77 20.91 31.22
CA ASP A 177 -55.52 21.61 30.89
C ASP A 177 -54.27 20.84 31.36
N LEU A 178 -54.30 20.23 32.54
CA LEU A 178 -53.24 19.31 32.98
C LEU A 178 -53.10 18.10 32.04
N ASP A 179 -54.20 17.56 31.53
CA ASP A 179 -54.18 16.48 30.54
C ASP A 179 -53.57 16.94 29.20
N LYS A 180 -53.90 18.14 28.72
CA LYS A 180 -53.26 18.72 27.52
C LYS A 180 -51.75 18.89 27.71
N MET A 181 -51.30 19.30 28.90
CA MET A 181 -49.87 19.38 29.23
C MET A 181 -49.18 18.01 29.20
N VAL A 182 -49.88 16.94 29.59
CA VAL A 182 -49.35 15.56 29.45
C VAL A 182 -49.16 15.25 27.97
N VAL A 183 -50.16 15.52 27.14
CA VAL A 183 -50.10 15.26 25.69
C VAL A 183 -48.95 16.05 25.03
N SER A 184 -48.80 17.34 25.33
CA SER A 184 -47.72 18.17 24.77
C SER A 184 -46.33 17.69 25.21
N THR A 185 -46.18 17.33 26.49
CA THR A 185 -44.91 16.82 27.04
C THR A 185 -44.54 15.49 26.39
N VAL A 186 -45.49 14.54 26.30
CA VAL A 186 -45.26 13.22 25.69
C VAL A 186 -44.89 13.37 24.21
N ALA A 187 -45.64 14.19 23.45
CA ALA A 187 -45.33 14.43 22.04
C ALA A 187 -43.94 15.03 21.82
N TYR A 188 -43.51 15.94 22.71
CA TYR A 188 -42.16 16.51 22.66
C TYR A 188 -41.09 15.46 22.99
N THR A 189 -41.27 14.67 24.06
CA THR A 189 -40.28 13.66 24.46
C THR A 189 -40.18 12.52 23.47
N ASP A 190 -41.30 12.08 22.89
CA ASP A 190 -41.32 11.06 21.84
C ASP A 190 -40.63 11.57 20.57
N GLY A 191 -40.94 12.79 20.12
CA GLY A 191 -40.27 13.39 18.97
C GLY A 191 -38.76 13.56 19.16
N LEU A 192 -38.32 13.91 20.37
CA LEU A 192 -36.90 13.98 20.72
C LEU A 192 -36.25 12.59 20.72
N ALA A 193 -36.91 11.58 21.30
CA ALA A 193 -36.41 10.21 21.33
C ALA A 193 -36.31 9.60 19.91
N ASP A 194 -37.32 9.82 19.06
CA ASP A 194 -37.34 9.37 17.67
C ASP A 194 -36.21 10.02 16.87
N THR A 195 -36.03 11.34 16.99
CA THR A 195 -34.94 12.07 16.31
C THR A 195 -33.58 11.53 16.75
N SER A 196 -33.40 11.32 18.05
CA SER A 196 -32.14 10.79 18.61
C SER A 196 -31.84 9.37 18.14
N SER A 197 -32.86 8.52 18.07
CA SER A 197 -32.76 7.15 17.54
C SER A 197 -32.42 7.14 16.04
N ASP A 198 -33.07 8.00 15.25
CA ASP A 198 -32.82 8.14 13.82
C ASP A 198 -31.40 8.66 13.54
N GLU A 199 -30.92 9.64 14.30
CA GLU A 199 -29.54 10.13 14.20
C GLU A 199 -28.52 9.03 14.54
N ALA A 200 -28.76 8.27 15.60
CA ALA A 200 -27.90 7.14 15.98
C ALA A 200 -27.87 6.05 14.89
N ASN A 201 -29.04 5.69 14.34
CA ASN A 201 -29.16 4.70 13.27
C ASN A 201 -28.47 5.17 11.98
N ARG A 202 -28.64 6.44 11.60
CA ARG A 202 -27.94 7.03 10.44
C ARG A 202 -26.43 7.03 10.65
N ALA A 203 -25.96 7.38 11.84
CA ALA A 203 -24.54 7.34 12.16
C ALA A 203 -23.97 5.92 12.07
N ALA A 204 -24.71 4.93 12.57
CA ALA A 204 -24.34 3.53 12.46
C ALA A 204 -24.30 3.05 10.99
N LEU A 205 -25.28 3.41 10.17
CA LEU A 205 -25.30 3.10 8.74
C LEU A 205 -24.15 3.75 7.98
N ILE A 206 -23.84 5.02 8.24
CA ILE A 206 -22.70 5.73 7.64
C ILE A 206 -21.39 5.05 8.03
N LEU A 207 -21.22 4.70 9.31
CA LEU A 207 -20.04 3.99 9.79
C LEU A 207 -19.90 2.63 9.10
N MET A 208 -20.94 1.79 9.11
CA MET A 208 -20.89 0.46 8.51
C MET A 208 -20.66 0.51 6.99
N SER A 209 -21.36 1.38 6.28
CA SER A 209 -21.20 1.54 4.83
C SER A 209 -19.81 2.07 4.46
N SER A 210 -19.27 3.05 5.21
CA SER A 210 -17.91 3.56 4.99
C SER A 210 -16.85 2.48 5.21
N LEU A 211 -17.00 1.64 6.24
CA LEU A 211 -16.09 0.54 6.52
C LEU A 211 -16.19 -0.57 5.47
N ALA A 212 -17.41 -0.88 5.02
CA ALA A 212 -17.63 -1.85 3.95
C ALA A 212 -16.99 -1.38 2.62
N VAL A 213 -17.19 -0.12 2.24
CA VAL A 213 -16.57 0.46 1.04
C VAL A 213 -15.04 0.48 1.18
N ALA A 214 -14.52 0.91 2.33
CA ALA A 214 -13.08 0.90 2.62
C ALA A 214 -12.46 -0.51 2.53
N LEU A 215 -13.16 -1.52 3.03
CA LEU A 215 -12.76 -2.92 2.92
C LEU A 215 -12.71 -3.37 1.47
N VAL A 216 -13.76 -3.13 0.69
CA VAL A 216 -13.82 -3.49 -0.73
C VAL A 216 -12.69 -2.81 -1.51
N VAL A 217 -12.49 -1.51 -1.33
CA VAL A 217 -11.43 -0.75 -1.99
C VAL A 217 -10.05 -1.32 -1.63
N THR A 218 -9.83 -1.66 -0.36
CA THR A 218 -8.55 -2.23 0.08
C THR A 218 -8.32 -3.61 -0.48
N LEU A 219 -9.34 -4.47 -0.53
CA LEU A 219 -9.22 -5.79 -1.14
C LEU A 219 -8.88 -5.66 -2.63
N VAL A 220 -9.58 -4.79 -3.36
CA VAL A 220 -9.32 -4.55 -4.79
C VAL A 220 -7.89 -4.03 -5.01
N LEU A 221 -7.46 -3.02 -4.25
CA LEU A 221 -6.10 -2.49 -4.33
C LEU A 221 -5.05 -3.54 -3.93
N GLY A 222 -5.31 -4.29 -2.86
CA GLY A 222 -4.45 -5.35 -2.35
C GLY A 222 -4.24 -6.46 -3.38
N PHE A 223 -5.32 -6.98 -3.96
CA PHE A 223 -5.25 -7.98 -5.04
C PHE A 223 -4.55 -7.43 -6.28
N ALA A 224 -4.81 -6.19 -6.68
CA ALA A 224 -4.15 -5.58 -7.83
C ALA A 224 -2.64 -5.39 -7.61
N ILE A 225 -2.23 -4.92 -6.43
CA ILE A 225 -0.81 -4.75 -6.08
C ILE A 225 -0.14 -6.13 -6.00
N ALA A 226 -0.73 -7.09 -5.28
CA ALA A 226 -0.19 -8.43 -5.12
C ALA A 226 -0.03 -9.15 -6.46
N GLY A 227 -1.05 -9.08 -7.33
CA GLY A 227 -1.01 -9.67 -8.67
C GLY A 227 0.09 -9.08 -9.54
N ASN A 228 0.26 -7.75 -9.53
CA ASN A 228 1.32 -7.09 -10.29
C ASN A 228 2.72 -7.43 -9.78
N VAL A 229 2.92 -7.45 -8.46
CA VAL A 229 4.19 -7.82 -7.84
C VAL A 229 4.52 -9.27 -8.16
N LEU A 230 3.56 -10.19 -7.99
CA LEU A 230 3.75 -11.61 -8.27
C LEU A 230 4.11 -11.84 -9.74
N ALA A 231 3.41 -11.20 -10.67
CA ALA A 231 3.69 -11.31 -12.09
C ALA A 231 5.10 -10.81 -12.43
N ALA A 232 5.52 -9.65 -11.89
CA ALA A 232 6.86 -9.12 -12.12
C ALA A 232 7.95 -10.04 -11.56
N VAL A 233 7.78 -10.53 -10.33
CA VAL A 233 8.70 -11.47 -9.69
C VAL A 233 8.79 -12.78 -10.48
N GLN A 234 7.68 -13.32 -10.98
CA GLN A 234 7.68 -14.53 -11.80
C GLN A 234 8.42 -14.35 -13.13
N ARG A 235 8.30 -13.19 -13.78
CA ARG A 235 9.05 -12.89 -15.00
C ARG A 235 10.55 -12.82 -14.77
N VAL A 236 10.97 -12.15 -13.68
CA VAL A 236 12.39 -12.12 -13.29
C VAL A 236 12.89 -13.51 -12.95
N ARG A 237 12.11 -14.30 -12.17
CA ARG A 237 12.46 -15.70 -11.85
C ARG A 237 12.62 -16.55 -13.11
N LYS A 238 11.72 -16.41 -14.08
CA LYS A 238 11.79 -17.15 -15.36
C LYS A 238 13.08 -16.82 -16.12
N SER A 239 13.43 -15.53 -16.22
CA SER A 239 14.64 -15.06 -16.87
C SER A 239 15.92 -15.55 -16.16
N LEU A 240 15.95 -15.52 -14.82
CA LEU A 240 17.05 -16.07 -14.03
C LEU A 240 17.22 -17.58 -14.21
N ASN A 241 16.11 -18.34 -14.24
CA ASN A 241 16.18 -19.79 -14.46
C ASN A 241 16.71 -20.14 -15.85
N ALA A 242 16.33 -19.37 -16.89
CA ALA A 242 16.88 -19.53 -18.24
C ALA A 242 18.39 -19.24 -18.26
N MET A 243 18.81 -18.15 -17.61
CA MET A 243 20.23 -17.81 -17.46
C MET A 243 21.02 -18.90 -16.74
N ALA A 244 20.46 -19.50 -15.68
CA ALA A 244 21.07 -20.62 -14.96
C ALA A 244 21.21 -21.88 -15.84
N ALA A 245 20.35 -22.05 -16.83
CA ALA A 245 20.43 -23.11 -17.83
C ALA A 245 21.32 -22.77 -19.05
N GLY A 246 21.99 -21.60 -19.03
CA GLY A 246 22.85 -21.13 -20.13
C GLY A 246 22.11 -20.39 -21.25
N ASP A 247 20.80 -20.18 -21.14
CA ASP A 247 20.02 -19.42 -22.12
C ASP A 247 19.91 -17.94 -21.71
N PHE A 248 20.73 -17.10 -22.33
CA PHE A 248 20.76 -15.65 -22.12
C PHE A 248 19.81 -14.88 -23.05
N THR A 249 18.92 -15.55 -23.78
CA THR A 249 17.97 -14.89 -24.70
C THR A 249 16.66 -14.48 -24.03
N VAL A 250 16.31 -15.10 -22.88
CA VAL A 250 15.06 -14.84 -22.16
C VAL A 250 15.19 -13.60 -21.28
N ARG A 251 14.61 -12.48 -21.73
CA ARG A 251 14.56 -11.20 -21.01
C ARG A 251 13.51 -11.18 -19.89
N ALA A 252 13.79 -10.40 -18.84
CA ALA A 252 12.79 -10.04 -17.84
C ALA A 252 11.98 -8.81 -18.30
N ASP A 253 10.83 -9.04 -18.94
CA ASP A 253 9.95 -7.98 -19.44
C ASP A 253 8.98 -7.49 -18.35
N VAL A 254 9.42 -6.53 -17.55
CA VAL A 254 8.63 -5.87 -16.50
C VAL A 254 8.42 -4.40 -16.87
N VAL A 255 7.20 -4.05 -17.27
CA VAL A 255 6.81 -2.69 -17.68
C VAL A 255 6.37 -1.87 -16.46
N SER A 256 7.34 -1.52 -15.61
CA SER A 256 7.17 -0.71 -14.40
C SER A 256 8.44 0.09 -14.13
N ASP A 257 8.33 1.28 -13.53
CA ASP A 257 9.48 2.09 -13.10
C ASP A 257 9.82 1.93 -11.60
N ASP A 258 9.13 1.00 -10.92
CA ASP A 258 9.36 0.71 -9.51
C ASP A 258 10.59 -0.19 -9.26
N GLU A 259 10.77 -0.62 -8.01
CA GLU A 259 11.91 -1.45 -7.62
C GLU A 259 12.02 -2.74 -8.44
N LEU A 260 10.89 -3.33 -8.82
CA LEU A 260 10.85 -4.57 -9.61
C LEU A 260 11.21 -4.34 -11.07
N GLY A 261 10.77 -3.22 -11.65
CA GLY A 261 11.19 -2.80 -12.99
C GLY A 261 12.68 -2.49 -13.08
N ARG A 262 13.22 -1.75 -12.10
CA ARG A 262 14.66 -1.49 -12.01
C ARG A 262 15.48 -2.78 -11.86
N MET A 263 15.00 -3.74 -11.06
CA MET A 263 15.62 -5.06 -10.93
C MET A 263 15.62 -5.82 -12.26
N ALA A 264 14.51 -5.81 -13.00
CA ALA A 264 14.43 -6.45 -14.31
C ALA A 264 15.37 -5.80 -15.34
N HIS A 265 15.48 -4.46 -15.35
CA HIS A 265 16.44 -3.75 -16.21
C HIS A 265 17.89 -4.06 -15.86
N ALA A 266 18.23 -4.11 -14.57
CA ALA A 266 19.57 -4.49 -14.12
C ALA A 266 19.93 -5.93 -14.55
N LEU A 267 18.99 -6.87 -14.43
CA LEU A 267 19.17 -8.25 -14.90
C LEU A 267 19.39 -8.30 -16.42
N ASN A 268 18.56 -7.61 -17.19
CA ASN A 268 18.69 -7.55 -18.65
C ASN A 268 20.07 -7.00 -19.07
N LYS A 269 20.56 -5.96 -18.39
CA LYS A 269 21.91 -5.41 -18.63
C LYS A 269 23.01 -6.42 -18.30
N ALA A 270 22.89 -7.16 -17.20
CA ALA A 270 23.84 -8.22 -16.84
C ALA A 270 23.88 -9.34 -17.89
N GLN A 271 22.72 -9.76 -18.41
CA GLN A 271 22.64 -10.73 -19.50
C GLN A 271 23.35 -10.24 -20.78
N ASP A 272 23.18 -8.96 -21.14
CA ASP A 272 23.85 -8.38 -22.30
C ASP A 272 25.37 -8.39 -22.15
N SER A 273 25.89 -8.05 -20.97
CA SER A 273 27.33 -8.12 -20.69
C SER A 273 27.87 -9.54 -20.79
N VAL A 274 27.14 -10.54 -20.28
CA VAL A 274 27.57 -11.95 -20.38
C VAL A 274 27.53 -12.44 -21.82
N ARG A 275 26.49 -12.10 -22.59
CA ARG A 275 26.41 -12.42 -24.02
C ARG A 275 27.58 -11.82 -24.81
N ALA A 276 27.91 -10.56 -24.55
CA ALA A 276 29.03 -9.90 -25.22
C ALA A 276 30.37 -10.58 -24.88
N ALA A 277 30.59 -10.95 -23.62
CA ALA A 277 31.78 -11.69 -23.19
C ALA A 277 31.87 -13.06 -23.88
N LEU A 278 30.77 -13.82 -23.95
CA LEU A 278 30.73 -15.10 -24.66
C LEU A 278 30.98 -14.94 -26.17
N GLY A 279 30.46 -13.86 -26.78
CA GLY A 279 30.75 -13.52 -28.17
C GLY A 279 32.24 -13.33 -28.43
N GLY A 280 32.94 -12.60 -27.56
CA GLY A 280 34.39 -12.43 -27.64
C GLY A 280 35.18 -13.73 -27.43
N VAL A 281 34.68 -14.65 -26.59
CA VAL A 281 35.29 -15.99 -26.44
C VAL A 281 35.16 -16.80 -27.73
N VAL A 282 34.00 -16.75 -28.40
CA VAL A 282 33.79 -17.43 -29.70
C VAL A 282 34.74 -16.87 -30.77
N GLU A 283 34.83 -15.54 -30.91
CA GLU A 283 35.73 -14.90 -31.87
C GLU A 283 37.21 -15.26 -31.61
N THR A 284 37.62 -15.29 -30.34
CA THR A 284 38.97 -15.72 -29.95
C THR A 284 39.20 -17.19 -30.29
N ALA A 285 38.22 -18.06 -30.06
CA ALA A 285 38.32 -19.48 -30.38
C ALA A 285 38.42 -19.72 -31.90
N GLU A 286 37.67 -18.97 -32.71
CA GLU A 286 37.80 -18.99 -34.18
C GLU A 286 39.18 -18.54 -34.64
N THR A 287 39.71 -17.46 -34.04
CA THR A 287 41.07 -16.98 -34.34
C THR A 287 42.13 -18.03 -33.99
N VAL A 288 41.99 -18.69 -32.84
CA VAL A 288 42.90 -19.79 -32.42
C VAL A 288 42.79 -20.99 -33.37
N ALA A 289 41.58 -21.34 -33.81
CA ALA A 289 41.38 -22.42 -34.79
C ALA A 289 42.07 -22.10 -36.12
N ALA A 290 41.90 -20.88 -36.65
CA ALA A 290 42.56 -20.45 -37.87
C ALA A 290 44.10 -20.44 -37.74
N ALA A 291 44.62 -19.95 -36.60
CA ALA A 291 46.06 -19.99 -36.32
C ALA A 291 46.61 -21.41 -36.22
N ALA A 292 45.82 -22.36 -35.70
CA ALA A 292 46.19 -23.77 -35.65
C ALA A 292 46.24 -24.41 -37.05
N GLU A 293 45.32 -24.04 -37.96
CA GLU A 293 45.35 -24.47 -39.36
C GLU A 293 46.59 -23.92 -40.10
N GLU A 294 46.91 -22.64 -39.92
CA GLU A 294 48.11 -22.03 -40.50
C GLU A 294 49.40 -22.68 -39.97
N LEU A 295 49.46 -22.95 -38.66
CA LEU A 295 50.58 -23.65 -38.05
C LEU A 295 50.73 -25.08 -38.58
N SER A 296 49.63 -25.79 -38.82
CA SER A 296 49.65 -27.12 -39.44
C SER A 296 50.23 -27.06 -40.85
N ALA A 297 49.77 -26.12 -41.68
CA ALA A 297 50.27 -25.95 -43.04
C ALA A 297 51.76 -25.58 -43.08
N SER A 298 52.20 -24.69 -42.18
CA SER A 298 53.62 -24.34 -42.02
C SER A 298 54.46 -25.54 -41.58
N SER A 299 53.94 -26.38 -40.68
CA SER A 299 54.60 -27.61 -40.25
C SER A 299 54.78 -28.61 -41.41
N ASP A 300 53.77 -28.76 -42.27
CA ASP A 300 53.86 -29.60 -43.48
C ASP A 300 54.91 -29.07 -44.47
N GLN A 301 54.98 -27.74 -44.66
CA GLN A 301 56.01 -27.12 -45.51
C GLN A 301 57.42 -27.34 -44.95
N VAL A 302 57.61 -27.22 -43.63
CA VAL A 302 58.89 -27.48 -42.97
C VAL A 302 59.29 -28.96 -43.11
N ALA A 303 58.34 -29.88 -42.99
CA ALA A 303 58.59 -31.30 -43.21
C ALA A 303 59.05 -31.57 -44.65
N ALA A 304 58.34 -31.03 -45.64
CA ALA A 304 58.72 -31.16 -47.05
C ALA A 304 60.11 -30.55 -47.35
N GLY A 305 60.40 -29.36 -46.80
CA GLY A 305 61.72 -28.74 -46.95
C GLY A 305 62.85 -29.52 -46.26
N SER A 306 62.54 -30.18 -45.15
CA SER A 306 63.48 -31.07 -44.45
C SER A 306 63.77 -32.33 -45.29
N ASP A 307 62.76 -32.92 -45.93
CA ASP A 307 62.92 -34.06 -46.85
C ASP A 307 63.78 -33.68 -48.07
N GLU A 308 63.55 -32.50 -48.65
CA GLU A 308 64.36 -32.01 -49.78
C GLU A 308 65.81 -31.70 -49.36
N THR A 309 66.01 -31.09 -48.18
CA THR A 309 67.35 -30.88 -47.61
C THR A 309 68.09 -32.19 -47.39
N SER A 310 67.38 -33.21 -46.88
CA SER A 310 67.93 -34.57 -46.69
C SER A 310 68.35 -35.20 -48.02
N ALA A 311 67.50 -35.07 -49.06
CA ALA A 311 67.83 -35.54 -50.41
C ALA A 311 69.06 -34.83 -50.99
N GLN A 312 69.15 -33.51 -50.85
CA GLN A 312 70.31 -32.73 -51.29
C GLN A 312 71.59 -33.12 -50.53
N ALA A 313 71.49 -33.33 -49.22
CA ALA A 313 72.62 -33.82 -48.41
C ALA A 313 73.13 -35.18 -48.92
N GLY A 314 72.22 -36.07 -49.36
CA GLY A 314 72.57 -37.32 -50.03
C GLY A 314 73.33 -37.12 -51.35
N VAL A 315 72.90 -36.16 -52.18
CA VAL A 315 73.60 -35.79 -53.43
C VAL A 315 74.99 -35.23 -53.12
N VAL A 316 75.11 -34.34 -52.13
CA VAL A 316 76.39 -33.75 -51.70
C VAL A 316 77.33 -34.84 -51.16
N ALA A 317 76.83 -35.78 -50.37
CA ALA A 317 77.63 -36.91 -49.88
C ALA A 317 78.17 -37.76 -51.05
N ALA A 318 77.33 -38.09 -52.04
CA ALA A 318 77.75 -38.81 -53.23
C ALA A 318 78.79 -38.02 -54.06
N ALA A 319 78.62 -36.70 -54.19
CA ALA A 319 79.59 -35.84 -54.86
C ALA A 319 80.93 -35.79 -54.10
N ALA A 320 80.89 -35.70 -52.76
CA ALA A 320 82.07 -35.74 -51.91
C ALA A 320 82.81 -37.08 -52.02
N GLU A 321 82.11 -38.22 -52.08
CA GLU A 321 82.71 -39.52 -52.38
C GLU A 321 83.42 -39.54 -53.73
N GLN A 322 82.78 -38.99 -54.77
CA GLN A 322 83.38 -38.89 -56.09
C GLN A 322 84.64 -38.01 -56.10
N VAL A 323 84.60 -36.85 -55.43
CA VAL A 323 85.76 -35.97 -55.27
C VAL A 323 86.88 -36.71 -54.53
N SER A 324 86.56 -37.44 -53.45
CA SER A 324 87.54 -38.25 -52.71
C SER A 324 88.20 -39.30 -53.62
N ARG A 325 87.43 -40.03 -54.44
CA ARG A 325 87.96 -40.96 -55.45
C ARG A 325 88.88 -40.26 -56.46
N ASN A 326 88.49 -39.08 -56.95
CA ASN A 326 89.32 -38.30 -57.86
C ASN A 326 90.63 -37.84 -57.21
N VAL A 327 90.59 -37.40 -55.95
CA VAL A 327 91.80 -37.03 -55.19
C VAL A 327 92.72 -38.22 -54.99
N GLN A 328 92.18 -39.41 -54.71
CA GLN A 328 92.98 -40.65 -54.64
C GLN A 328 93.63 -40.97 -55.99
N ALA A 329 92.89 -40.82 -57.10
CA ALA A 329 93.44 -41.03 -58.44
C ALA A 329 94.56 -40.01 -58.77
N VAL A 330 94.38 -38.74 -58.39
CA VAL A 330 95.41 -37.70 -58.54
C VAL A 330 96.64 -38.01 -57.68
N ALA A 331 96.46 -38.46 -56.44
CA ALA A 331 97.55 -38.86 -55.56
C ALA A 331 98.35 -40.04 -56.16
N ALA A 332 97.66 -41.07 -56.66
CA ALA A 332 98.30 -42.18 -57.37
C ALA A 332 99.05 -41.71 -58.62
N GLY A 333 98.46 -40.79 -59.40
CA GLY A 333 99.13 -40.16 -60.54
C GLY A 333 100.38 -39.37 -60.15
N ALA A 334 100.33 -38.64 -59.04
CA ALA A 334 101.47 -37.90 -58.50
C ALA A 334 102.57 -38.83 -57.98
N GLU A 335 102.24 -39.97 -57.37
CA GLU A 335 103.21 -41.00 -56.98
C GLU A 335 103.91 -41.61 -58.19
N GLN A 336 103.14 -41.96 -59.23
CA GLN A 336 103.69 -42.48 -60.48
C GLN A 336 104.59 -41.44 -61.17
N MET A 337 104.16 -40.17 -61.21
CA MET A 337 104.95 -39.07 -61.73
C MET A 337 106.23 -38.87 -60.91
N GLY A 338 106.17 -38.98 -59.58
CA GLY A 338 107.33 -38.97 -58.70
C GLY A 338 108.29 -40.14 -58.97
N ALA A 339 107.77 -41.33 -59.29
CA ALA A 339 108.59 -42.46 -59.72
C ALA A 339 109.28 -42.19 -61.07
N SER A 340 108.56 -41.68 -62.07
CA SER A 340 109.15 -41.29 -63.35
C SER A 340 110.18 -40.16 -63.21
N ILE A 341 109.98 -39.18 -62.33
CA ILE A 341 110.98 -38.14 -62.04
C ILE A 341 112.25 -38.76 -61.44
N ARG A 342 112.12 -39.72 -60.50
CA ARG A 342 113.27 -40.45 -59.95
C ARG A 342 114.00 -41.25 -61.04
N GLU A 343 113.27 -41.88 -61.94
CA GLU A 343 113.83 -42.62 -63.08
C GLU A 343 114.55 -41.68 -64.07
N ILE A 344 113.94 -40.54 -64.39
CA ILE A 344 114.57 -39.49 -65.21
C ILE A 344 115.84 -38.98 -64.53
N ALA A 345 115.81 -38.71 -63.22
CA ALA A 345 116.98 -38.26 -62.47
C ALA A 345 118.10 -39.32 -62.44
N GLN A 346 117.74 -40.61 -62.36
CA GLN A 346 118.70 -41.72 -62.52
C GLN A 346 119.27 -41.77 -63.92
N ASN A 347 118.44 -41.68 -64.97
CA ASN A 347 118.87 -41.68 -66.36
C ASN A 347 119.74 -40.47 -66.70
N ALA A 348 119.41 -39.29 -66.17
CA ALA A 348 120.21 -38.08 -66.31
C ALA A 348 121.58 -38.22 -65.60
N ASN A 349 121.63 -38.83 -64.42
CA ASN A 349 122.90 -39.16 -63.75
C ASN A 349 123.72 -40.19 -64.55
N LEU A 350 123.07 -41.21 -65.10
CA LEU A 350 123.69 -42.19 -65.98
C LEU A 350 124.26 -41.52 -67.24
N ALA A 351 123.48 -40.65 -67.87
CA ALA A 351 123.91 -39.86 -69.02
C ALA A 351 125.08 -38.93 -68.68
N ALA A 352 125.05 -38.25 -67.52
CA ALA A 352 126.16 -37.44 -67.04
C ALA A 352 127.42 -38.28 -66.76
N LYS A 353 127.27 -39.49 -66.23
CA LYS A 353 128.37 -40.44 -66.02
C LYS A 353 128.95 -40.93 -67.34
N VAL A 354 128.11 -41.27 -68.32
CA VAL A 354 128.53 -41.68 -69.67
C VAL A 354 129.20 -40.51 -70.40
N ALA A 355 128.67 -39.29 -70.27
CA ALA A 355 129.31 -38.09 -70.81
C ALA A 355 130.67 -37.85 -70.16
N GLY A 356 130.79 -38.01 -68.83
CA GLY A 356 132.05 -37.96 -68.10
C GLY A 356 133.05 -39.03 -68.52
N GLN A 357 132.58 -40.26 -68.78
CA GLN A 357 133.41 -41.34 -69.33
C GLN A 357 133.83 -41.06 -70.77
N ALA A 358 132.95 -40.47 -71.59
CA ALA A 358 133.25 -40.08 -72.96
C ALA A 358 134.28 -38.96 -73.02
N THR A 359 134.23 -37.98 -72.11
CA THR A 359 135.28 -36.96 -71.97
C THR A 359 136.60 -37.54 -71.50
N ALA A 360 136.59 -38.49 -70.54
CA ALA A 360 137.82 -39.18 -70.12
C ALA A 360 138.42 -40.07 -71.22
N ALA A 361 137.58 -40.73 -72.02
CA ALA A 361 138.01 -41.49 -73.19
C ALA A 361 138.58 -40.58 -74.28
N ALA A 362 137.98 -39.40 -74.49
CA ALA A 362 138.50 -38.37 -75.39
C ALA A 362 139.85 -37.79 -74.92
N GLU A 363 140.06 -37.64 -73.61
CA GLU A 363 141.37 -37.27 -73.03
C GLU A 363 142.41 -38.37 -73.24
N SER A 364 142.05 -39.66 -73.08
CA SER A 364 142.98 -40.78 -73.32
C SER A 364 143.33 -41.05 -74.78
N ALA A 365 142.51 -40.55 -75.73
CA ALA A 365 142.76 -40.70 -77.17
C ALA A 365 143.73 -39.63 -77.71
N ASN A 366 144.19 -38.71 -76.85
CA ASN A 366 145.03 -37.58 -77.19
C ASN A 366 146.48 -37.69 -76.66
N ASP A 367 146.86 -38.86 -76.15
CA ASP A 367 148.22 -39.30 -75.79
C ASP A 367 148.75 -40.35 -76.80
#